data_AF-A0A0D2ICB3-F1
#
_entry.id   AF-A0A0D2ICB3-F1
#
_cell.length_a   1.000
_cell.length_b   1.000
_cell.length_c   1.000
_cell.angle_alpha   90.00
_cell.angle_beta   90.00
_cell.angle_gamma   90.00
#
_symmetry.space_group_name_H-M   'P 1'
#
loop_
_entity.id
_entity.type
_entity.pdbx_description
1 polymer ?
#
loop_
_entity_poly.entity_id
_entity_poly.type
_entity_poly.pdbx_seq_one_letter_code
_entity_poly.pdbx_strand_id
1 'polypeptide(L)'
;MAPPFRADQVGSLLRPKSLIEARKNSNLQGARLRNGPVAEQGDDGVVAASPSSNGADLMEVLRIEQANAIKDVVAEQLTRHILPITTGEYERGIFYGNFFESLSGFTVRYTPMSDFKVDFPTNRPLIKWGLPGRDAGFPTAKKVTLEKSAYLDDWLYFRSLLPEERWRDAKMTVPPPGWWHIQLKEPFDPDLFENDEALLQDLSAAVRKEILTLYEHGLRMVQVDDPNLSFFCDEEWIQACQKEGVDLERLLELYIKSHNDAIRDLPADLHVGIHICRGNFPNGVGLASGSYERIARKLFNETEYRLFYLEFDSPRAGDFTPLKYLPQDKAVVLGVVTTKSAEMEDLDELKKRVYQAADVVAEGQGNGRTREDALQDNLAVSPQCGFASDHSEGGVGMTQERMWEKLELVKKLAGEIWPGWDKNRK
;
A
#
# COMPACT_ATOMS: atom_id res chain seq x y z
N MET A 1 -2.37 -9.17 20.12
CA MET A 1 -1.34 -10.06 19.53
C MET A 1 -0.14 -9.19 19.20
N ALA A 2 1.06 -9.58 19.61
CA ALA A 2 2.26 -8.80 19.26
C ALA A 2 2.46 -8.76 17.73
N PRO A 3 3.01 -7.67 17.17
CA PRO A 3 3.42 -7.63 15.77
C PRO A 3 4.32 -8.83 15.41
N PRO A 4 4.16 -9.43 14.21
CA PRO A 4 5.00 -10.55 13.76
C PRO A 4 6.47 -10.16 13.52
N PHE A 5 6.71 -8.86 13.29
CA PHE A 5 8.04 -8.26 13.14
C PHE A 5 8.11 -6.98 13.96
N ARG A 6 9.26 -6.69 14.61
CA ARG A 6 9.48 -5.40 15.28
C ARG A 6 10.11 -4.35 14.38
N ALA A 7 11.00 -4.77 13.48
CA ALA A 7 11.35 -4.01 12.29
C ALA A 7 10.57 -4.61 11.12
N ASP A 8 9.67 -3.82 10.54
CA ASP A 8 8.88 -4.20 9.37
C ASP A 8 9.16 -3.20 8.23
N GLN A 9 8.64 -3.48 7.05
CA GLN A 9 8.67 -2.61 5.87
C GLN A 9 7.38 -2.75 5.09
N VAL A 10 6.88 -1.67 4.49
CA VAL A 10 5.52 -1.66 3.92
C VAL A 10 5.34 -2.62 2.74
N GLY A 11 6.26 -2.63 1.76
CA GLY A 11 6.11 -3.49 0.58
C GLY A 11 7.06 -3.13 -0.54
N SER A 12 6.75 -2.03 -1.25
CA SER A 12 7.52 -1.60 -2.43
C SER A 12 8.92 -1.09 -2.12
N LEU A 13 9.86 -1.42 -3.00
CA LEU A 13 11.27 -1.02 -2.95
C LEU A 13 11.66 -0.23 -4.20
N LEU A 14 12.80 0.46 -4.17
CA LEU A 14 13.31 1.20 -5.33
C LEU A 14 13.73 0.27 -6.46
N ARG A 15 12.94 0.29 -7.53
CA ARG A 15 13.18 -0.51 -8.75
C ARG A 15 14.57 -0.23 -9.35
N PRO A 16 15.32 -1.26 -9.76
CA PRO A 16 16.58 -1.07 -10.48
C PRO A 16 16.35 -0.44 -11.85
N LYS A 17 17.38 0.25 -12.36
CA LYS A 17 17.33 0.95 -13.64
C LYS A 17 16.92 0.04 -14.80
N SER A 18 17.42 -1.19 -14.84
CA SER A 18 17.09 -2.15 -15.91
C SER A 18 15.59 -2.47 -15.95
N LEU A 19 14.96 -2.68 -14.79
CA LEU A 19 13.52 -2.90 -14.69
C LEU A 19 12.71 -1.66 -15.10
N ILE A 20 13.17 -0.47 -14.70
CA ILE A 20 12.53 0.78 -15.12
C ILE A 20 12.57 0.88 -16.64
N GLU A 21 13.73 0.70 -17.26
CA GLU A 21 13.92 0.76 -18.72
C GLU A 21 13.09 -0.29 -19.46
N ALA A 22 13.06 -1.54 -18.99
CA ALA A 22 12.24 -2.59 -19.57
C ALA A 22 10.73 -2.26 -19.55
N ARG A 23 10.24 -1.62 -18.47
CA ARG A 23 8.86 -1.11 -18.39
C ARG A 23 8.59 0.04 -19.35
N LYS A 24 9.57 0.94 -19.55
CA LYS A 24 9.44 2.03 -20.55
C LYS A 24 9.32 1.45 -21.97
N ASN A 25 10.11 0.43 -22.28
CA ASN A 25 10.20 -0.15 -23.62
C ASN A 25 9.01 -1.07 -23.96
N SER A 26 8.43 -1.76 -22.99
CA SER A 26 7.31 -2.70 -23.19
C SER A 26 5.95 -2.06 -23.47
N ASN A 27 5.87 -0.73 -23.66
CA ASN A 27 4.61 0.01 -23.79
C ASN A 27 3.60 -0.22 -22.64
N LEU A 28 4.02 -0.81 -21.50
CA LEU A 28 3.29 -0.73 -20.23
C LEU A 28 3.25 0.71 -19.67
N GLN A 29 4.00 1.63 -20.29
CA GLN A 29 3.72 3.06 -20.27
C GLN A 29 2.39 3.46 -20.94
N GLY A 30 1.54 2.49 -21.26
CA GLY A 30 0.16 2.75 -21.64
C GLY A 30 -0.62 3.53 -20.56
N ALA A 31 -0.19 3.42 -19.30
CA ALA A 31 -0.62 4.23 -18.17
C ALA A 31 0.26 5.48 -17.92
N ARG A 32 0.97 5.98 -18.95
CA ARG A 32 1.29 7.40 -18.96
C ARG A 32 -0.04 8.11 -18.80
N LEU A 33 -0.04 9.05 -17.89
CA LEU A 33 -0.90 10.21 -17.83
C LEU A 33 -0.79 10.95 -19.19
N ARG A 34 -1.31 10.36 -20.28
CA ARG A 34 -0.93 10.64 -21.70
C ARG A 34 -1.53 11.97 -22.19
N ASN A 35 -1.23 13.06 -21.48
CA ASN A 35 -0.42 14.20 -21.92
C ASN A 35 -0.75 15.39 -21.01
N GLY A 36 0.16 15.73 -20.09
CA GLY A 36 0.24 17.04 -19.41
C GLY A 36 1.54 17.75 -19.83
N PRO A 37 1.65 19.09 -19.70
CA PRO A 37 2.33 19.94 -20.67
C PRO A 37 3.82 19.65 -20.80
N VAL A 38 4.23 19.46 -22.05
CA VAL A 38 5.63 19.47 -22.47
C VAL A 38 6.13 20.90 -22.26
N ALA A 39 7.18 21.08 -21.46
CA ALA A 39 7.93 22.33 -21.46
C ALA A 39 8.54 22.49 -22.86
N GLU A 40 8.17 23.57 -23.55
CA GLU A 40 8.68 23.92 -24.87
C GLU A 40 10.22 23.92 -24.86
N GLN A 41 10.83 23.05 -25.67
CA GLN A 41 11.99 23.36 -26.51
C GLN A 41 12.40 22.13 -27.34
N GLY A 42 12.43 22.32 -28.67
CA GLY A 42 13.17 21.46 -29.60
C GLY A 42 12.30 20.61 -30.51
N ASP A 43 12.06 21.13 -31.72
CA ASP A 43 11.63 20.39 -32.91
C ASP A 43 12.57 19.22 -33.18
N ASP A 44 12.02 17.99 -33.29
CA ASP A 44 12.56 16.90 -34.11
C ASP A 44 11.55 15.73 -34.17
N GLY A 45 10.82 15.68 -35.28
CA GLY A 45 10.28 14.49 -35.96
C GLY A 45 9.73 13.33 -35.12
N VAL A 46 8.40 13.25 -34.97
CA VAL A 46 7.72 11.99 -34.66
C VAL A 46 7.82 11.06 -35.87
N VAL A 47 8.88 10.27 -35.90
CA VAL A 47 8.93 9.06 -36.72
C VAL A 47 8.23 7.97 -35.92
N ALA A 48 7.08 7.52 -36.40
CA ALA A 48 6.48 6.28 -35.94
C ALA A 48 7.52 5.18 -36.10
N ALA A 49 8.00 4.64 -34.98
CA ALA A 49 8.92 3.51 -35.00
C ALA A 49 8.20 2.33 -35.65
N SER A 50 8.60 2.03 -36.90
CA SER A 50 8.34 0.73 -37.51
C SER A 50 8.98 -0.36 -36.64
N PRO A 51 8.37 -1.55 -36.52
CA PRO A 51 8.90 -2.58 -35.65
C PRO A 51 10.27 -3.00 -36.18
N SER A 52 11.31 -2.66 -35.43
CA SER A 52 12.66 -3.11 -35.75
C SER A 52 12.72 -4.61 -35.52
N SER A 53 13.12 -5.31 -36.58
CA SER A 53 13.44 -6.72 -36.59
C SER A 53 14.69 -6.96 -35.74
N ASN A 54 14.49 -7.18 -34.43
CA ASN A 54 15.39 -7.92 -33.54
C ASN A 54 14.59 -8.48 -32.34
N GLY A 55 13.68 -9.41 -32.64
CA GLY A 55 13.70 -10.77 -32.09
C GLY A 55 13.51 -11.07 -30.60
N ALA A 56 13.23 -10.10 -29.73
CA ALA A 56 12.76 -10.39 -28.38
C ALA A 56 11.37 -9.77 -28.17
N ASP A 57 10.39 -10.57 -27.78
CA ASP A 57 9.10 -10.07 -27.32
C ASP A 57 9.37 -9.10 -26.14
N LEU A 58 9.03 -7.82 -26.28
CA LEU A 58 9.30 -6.81 -25.26
C LEU A 58 8.65 -7.17 -23.90
N MET A 59 7.56 -7.93 -23.93
CA MET A 59 6.94 -8.47 -22.72
C MET A 59 7.74 -9.63 -22.12
N GLU A 60 8.42 -10.42 -22.94
CA GLU A 60 9.37 -11.45 -22.49
C GLU A 60 10.60 -10.80 -21.84
N VAL A 61 11.16 -9.76 -22.47
CA VAL A 61 12.27 -8.97 -21.89
C VAL A 61 11.88 -8.42 -20.52
N LEU A 62 10.68 -7.83 -20.41
CA LEU A 62 10.20 -7.35 -19.13
C LEU A 62 10.06 -8.46 -18.09
N ARG A 63 9.49 -9.61 -18.45
CA ARG A 63 9.33 -10.75 -17.53
C ARG A 63 10.69 -11.24 -17.01
N ILE A 64 11.69 -11.29 -17.88
CA ILE A 64 13.08 -11.65 -17.52
C ILE A 64 13.66 -10.62 -16.55
N GLU A 65 13.54 -9.32 -16.84
CA GLU A 65 14.05 -8.26 -15.97
C GLU A 65 13.32 -8.20 -14.61
N GLN A 66 12.01 -8.47 -14.58
CA GLN A 66 11.25 -8.62 -13.34
C GLN A 66 11.76 -9.79 -12.52
N ALA A 67 11.91 -10.96 -13.13
CA ALA A 67 12.39 -12.15 -12.45
C ALA A 67 13.80 -11.95 -11.86
N ASN A 68 14.72 -11.36 -12.62
CA ASN A 68 16.07 -11.04 -12.17
C ASN A 68 16.05 -10.03 -11.02
N ALA A 69 15.32 -8.91 -11.16
CA ALA A 69 15.24 -7.89 -10.13
C ALA A 69 14.63 -8.40 -8.82
N ILE A 70 13.60 -9.26 -8.90
CA ILE A 70 12.98 -9.90 -7.73
C ILE A 70 13.98 -10.86 -7.06
N LYS A 71 14.70 -11.67 -7.84
CA LYS A 71 15.72 -12.57 -7.31
C LYS A 71 16.80 -11.80 -6.54
N ASP A 72 17.31 -10.72 -7.12
CA ASP A 72 18.37 -9.91 -6.53
C ASP A 72 17.89 -9.20 -5.25
N VAL A 73 16.69 -8.59 -5.27
CA VAL A 73 16.18 -7.87 -4.09
C VAL A 73 15.83 -8.82 -2.93
N VAL A 74 15.37 -10.04 -3.22
CA VAL A 74 15.14 -11.08 -2.20
C VAL A 74 16.47 -11.53 -1.60
N ALA A 75 17.49 -11.77 -2.43
CA ALA A 75 18.83 -12.13 -1.96
C ALA A 75 19.47 -11.04 -1.10
N GLU A 76 19.27 -9.77 -1.45
CA GLU A 76 19.80 -8.62 -0.70
C GLU A 76 19.14 -8.50 0.69
N GLN A 77 17.82 -8.65 0.77
CA GLN A 77 17.10 -8.66 2.06
C GLN A 77 17.54 -9.83 2.95
N LEU A 78 17.75 -11.02 2.37
CA LEU A 78 18.28 -12.18 3.10
C LEU A 78 19.69 -11.90 3.66
N THR A 79 20.58 -11.36 2.82
CA THR A 79 21.97 -11.04 3.19
C THR A 79 22.03 -9.99 4.28
N ARG A 80 21.18 -8.96 4.20
CA ARG A 80 21.11 -7.87 5.18
C ARG A 80 20.22 -8.18 6.39
N HIS A 81 19.58 -9.35 6.43
CA HIS A 81 18.60 -9.73 7.44
C HIS A 81 17.48 -8.69 7.61
N ILE A 82 16.95 -8.18 6.50
CA ILE A 82 15.77 -7.31 6.49
C ILE A 82 14.50 -8.17 6.48
N LEU A 83 13.55 -7.81 7.34
CA LEU A 83 12.29 -8.53 7.53
C LEU A 83 11.11 -7.55 7.58
N PRO A 84 9.88 -7.98 7.22
CA PRO A 84 9.61 -9.17 6.39
C PRO A 84 10.32 -9.06 5.03
N ILE A 85 10.46 -10.17 4.32
CA ILE A 85 10.99 -10.17 2.95
C ILE A 85 9.83 -9.85 1.99
N THR A 86 10.07 -8.98 1.01
CA THR A 86 9.10 -8.69 -0.07
C THR A 86 9.76 -8.82 -1.44
N THR A 87 8.96 -8.86 -2.50
CA THR A 87 9.42 -8.77 -3.90
C THR A 87 9.81 -7.33 -4.31
N GLY A 88 9.64 -6.36 -3.40
CA GLY A 88 9.68 -4.93 -3.74
C GLY A 88 8.54 -4.47 -4.65
N GLU A 89 7.53 -5.32 -4.90
CA GLU A 89 6.44 -5.11 -5.86
C GLU A 89 6.94 -4.90 -7.31
N TYR A 90 8.05 -5.53 -7.67
CA TYR A 90 8.71 -5.36 -8.97
C TYR A 90 7.93 -6.00 -10.12
N GLU A 91 7.07 -6.96 -9.84
CA GLU A 91 6.05 -7.53 -10.73
C GLU A 91 5.00 -6.48 -11.15
N ARG A 92 4.72 -5.48 -10.29
CA ARG A 92 3.63 -4.51 -10.48
C ARG A 92 4.11 -3.10 -10.87
N GLY A 93 3.32 -2.46 -11.74
CA GLY A 93 3.54 -1.05 -12.10
C GLY A 93 3.09 -0.08 -11.03
N ILE A 94 2.02 -0.44 -10.34
CA ILE A 94 1.35 0.30 -9.27
C ILE A 94 0.84 -0.71 -8.24
N PHE A 95 0.68 -0.31 -6.98
CA PHE A 95 0.41 -1.23 -5.87
C PHE A 95 -0.80 -2.17 -6.06
N TYR A 96 -1.83 -1.73 -6.80
CA TYR A 96 -3.02 -2.54 -7.11
C TYR A 96 -2.94 -3.30 -8.45
N GLY A 97 -1.85 -3.15 -9.21
CA GLY A 97 -1.75 -3.67 -10.57
C GLY A 97 -2.01 -5.18 -10.64
N ASN A 98 -2.57 -5.62 -11.77
CA ASN A 98 -2.98 -7.00 -12.10
C ASN A 98 -4.24 -7.50 -11.37
N PHE A 99 -4.59 -6.96 -10.20
CA PHE A 99 -5.74 -7.46 -9.44
C PHE A 99 -7.06 -7.13 -10.14
N PHE A 100 -7.35 -5.84 -10.38
CA PHE A 100 -8.62 -5.43 -10.98
C PHE A 100 -8.77 -5.93 -12.42
N GLU A 101 -7.65 -6.04 -13.16
CA GLU A 101 -7.60 -6.58 -14.51
C GLU A 101 -7.87 -8.09 -14.56
N SER A 102 -7.69 -8.81 -13.45
CA SER A 102 -7.97 -10.26 -13.34
C SER A 102 -9.43 -10.60 -13.03
N LEU A 103 -10.25 -9.60 -12.69
CA LEU A 103 -11.62 -9.80 -12.27
C LEU A 103 -12.55 -10.04 -13.47
N SER A 104 -13.34 -11.11 -13.40
CA SER A 104 -14.46 -11.33 -14.32
C SER A 104 -15.62 -10.39 -13.98
N GLY A 105 -16.26 -9.82 -15.00
CA GLY A 105 -17.32 -8.83 -14.82
C GLY A 105 -16.81 -7.44 -14.44
N PHE A 106 -15.52 -7.16 -14.61
CA PHE A 106 -14.88 -5.87 -14.33
C PHE A 106 -13.91 -5.51 -15.45
N THR A 107 -13.72 -4.21 -15.71
CA THR A 107 -12.74 -3.73 -16.68
C THR A 107 -12.03 -2.51 -16.16
N VAL A 108 -10.72 -2.42 -16.44
CA VAL A 108 -9.95 -1.18 -16.29
C VAL A 108 -9.89 -0.51 -17.66
N ARG A 109 -10.23 0.78 -17.71
CA ARG A 109 -10.22 1.57 -18.96
C ARG A 109 -9.79 3.00 -18.72
N TYR A 110 -9.21 3.62 -19.75
CA TYR A 110 -8.92 5.04 -19.74
C TYR A 110 -10.21 5.85 -19.55
N THR A 111 -10.20 6.73 -18.56
CA THR A 111 -11.36 7.50 -18.12
C THR A 111 -10.99 8.99 -18.06
N PRO A 112 -11.78 9.88 -18.68
CA PRO A 112 -11.54 11.32 -18.62
C PRO A 112 -11.58 11.85 -17.19
N MET A 113 -10.77 12.87 -16.87
CA MET A 113 -10.78 13.48 -15.54
C MET A 113 -12.14 14.09 -15.17
N SER A 114 -13.02 14.37 -16.15
CA SER A 114 -14.39 14.84 -15.92
C SER A 114 -15.26 13.86 -15.14
N ASP A 115 -14.94 12.56 -15.18
CA ASP A 115 -15.76 11.50 -14.58
C ASP A 115 -15.30 11.19 -13.14
N PHE A 116 -14.18 11.79 -12.73
CA PHE A 116 -13.63 11.70 -11.38
C PHE A 116 -14.12 12.86 -10.51
N LYS A 117 -14.20 12.63 -9.20
CA LYS A 117 -14.50 13.68 -8.22
C LYS A 117 -13.32 14.65 -8.12
N VAL A 118 -13.57 15.93 -8.40
CA VAL A 118 -12.52 16.95 -8.59
C VAL A 118 -11.75 17.23 -7.29
N ASP A 119 -12.48 17.29 -6.16
CA ASP A 119 -11.92 17.59 -4.84
C ASP A 119 -11.33 16.36 -4.12
N PHE A 120 -11.45 15.17 -4.71
CA PHE A 120 -10.96 13.95 -4.11
C PHE A 120 -9.41 13.95 -4.07
N PRO A 121 -8.76 13.52 -2.96
CA PRO A 121 -7.33 13.74 -2.76
C PRO A 121 -6.40 13.19 -3.84
N THR A 122 -6.70 12.03 -4.45
CA THR A 122 -5.90 11.48 -5.56
C THR A 122 -6.10 12.23 -6.88
N ASN A 123 -7.25 12.88 -7.06
CA ASN A 123 -7.61 13.54 -8.31
C ASN A 123 -7.15 15.01 -8.36
N ARG A 124 -7.20 15.72 -7.21
CA ARG A 124 -6.76 17.12 -7.08
C ARG A 124 -5.40 17.42 -7.74
N PRO A 125 -4.29 16.73 -7.40
CA PRO A 125 -2.99 17.00 -8.01
C PRO A 125 -2.95 16.67 -9.50
N LEU A 126 -3.62 15.59 -9.93
CA LEU A 126 -3.68 15.16 -11.33
C LEU A 126 -4.38 16.20 -12.21
N ILE A 127 -5.49 16.76 -11.73
CA ILE A 127 -6.21 17.84 -12.43
C ILE A 127 -5.36 19.11 -12.49
N LYS A 128 -4.69 19.46 -11.40
CA LYS A 128 -3.78 20.62 -11.34
C LYS A 128 -2.62 20.49 -12.33
N TRP A 129 -2.12 19.27 -12.56
CA TRP A 129 -1.08 18.98 -13.55
C TRP A 129 -1.60 18.92 -14.99
N GLY A 130 -2.89 19.15 -15.22
CA GLY A 130 -3.48 19.25 -16.56
C GLY A 130 -3.66 17.91 -17.25
N LEU A 131 -3.81 16.83 -16.49
CA LEU A 131 -4.03 15.51 -17.08
C LEU A 131 -5.43 15.38 -17.67
N PRO A 132 -5.56 14.86 -18.91
CA PRO A 132 -6.86 14.69 -19.55
C PRO A 132 -7.69 13.54 -18.95
N GLY A 133 -7.04 12.56 -18.32
CA GLY A 133 -7.67 11.35 -17.79
C GLY A 133 -6.64 10.33 -17.32
N ARG A 134 -7.14 9.26 -16.69
CA ARG A 134 -6.35 8.13 -16.20
C ARG A 134 -7.18 6.85 -16.24
N ASP A 135 -6.54 5.70 -16.09
CA ASP A 135 -7.26 4.44 -16.00
C ASP A 135 -8.11 4.38 -14.73
N ALA A 136 -9.31 3.81 -14.84
CA ALA A 136 -10.19 3.48 -13.72
C ALA A 136 -10.92 2.16 -13.97
N GLY A 137 -11.25 1.48 -12.88
CA GLY A 137 -11.97 0.22 -12.89
C GLY A 137 -13.48 0.38 -12.76
N PHE A 138 -14.24 -0.39 -13.54
CA PHE A 138 -15.70 -0.41 -13.52
C PHE A 138 -16.24 -1.84 -13.63
N PRO A 139 -17.35 -2.16 -12.95
CA PRO A 139 -18.08 -3.38 -13.26
C PRO A 139 -18.68 -3.31 -14.68
N THR A 140 -18.74 -4.46 -15.34
CA THR A 140 -19.34 -4.65 -16.67
C THR A 140 -20.44 -5.70 -16.66
N ALA A 141 -20.69 -6.33 -15.52
CA ALA A 141 -21.73 -7.33 -15.30
C ALA A 141 -22.34 -7.17 -13.90
N LYS A 142 -23.50 -7.81 -13.68
CA LYS A 142 -24.21 -7.84 -12.38
C LYS A 142 -23.50 -8.66 -11.29
N LYS A 143 -22.32 -9.18 -11.61
CA LYS A 143 -21.50 -10.00 -10.73
C LYS A 143 -20.03 -9.76 -11.07
N VAL A 144 -19.23 -9.50 -10.03
CA VAL A 144 -17.78 -9.45 -10.12
C VAL A 144 -17.19 -10.64 -9.36
N THR A 145 -16.29 -11.37 -10.01
CA THR A 145 -15.62 -12.54 -9.41
C THR A 145 -14.14 -12.59 -9.78
N LEU A 146 -13.33 -13.13 -8.88
CA LEU A 146 -11.96 -13.53 -9.19
C LEU A 146 -11.99 -15.00 -9.65
N GLU A 147 -11.70 -15.28 -10.92
CA GLU A 147 -11.69 -16.67 -11.43
C GLU A 147 -10.32 -17.32 -11.29
N LYS A 148 -9.27 -16.61 -11.72
CA LYS A 148 -7.86 -16.97 -11.52
C LYS A 148 -7.23 -15.95 -10.58
N SER A 149 -6.41 -16.42 -9.63
CA SER A 149 -5.66 -15.52 -8.75
C SER A 149 -4.77 -14.56 -9.54
N ALA A 150 -4.74 -13.31 -9.08
CA ALA A 150 -3.95 -12.23 -9.65
C ALA A 150 -2.45 -12.37 -9.33
N TYR A 151 -2.13 -12.87 -8.14
CA TYR A 151 -0.78 -12.86 -7.57
C TYR A 151 -0.22 -14.24 -7.26
N LEU A 152 -0.94 -15.33 -7.54
CA LEU A 152 -0.43 -16.67 -7.29
C LEU A 152 0.88 -16.94 -8.04
N ASP A 153 0.97 -16.59 -9.32
CA ASP A 153 2.19 -16.82 -10.11
C ASP A 153 3.39 -16.03 -9.52
N ASP A 154 3.14 -14.79 -9.06
CA ASP A 154 4.14 -13.95 -8.38
C ASP A 154 4.58 -14.56 -7.04
N TRP A 155 3.63 -15.07 -6.25
CA TRP A 155 3.91 -15.76 -4.99
C TRP A 155 4.67 -17.06 -5.20
N LEU A 156 4.29 -17.87 -6.19
CA LEU A 156 4.98 -19.12 -6.52
C LEU A 156 6.43 -18.87 -6.92
N TYR A 157 6.71 -17.80 -7.68
CA TYR A 157 8.07 -17.39 -7.98
C TYR A 157 8.80 -16.90 -6.73
N PHE A 158 8.22 -15.97 -5.97
CA PHE A 158 8.82 -15.42 -4.77
C PHE A 158 9.18 -16.52 -3.74
N ARG A 159 8.24 -17.41 -3.42
CA ARG A 159 8.48 -18.49 -2.47
C ARG A 159 9.54 -19.49 -2.96
N SER A 160 9.74 -19.63 -4.28
CA SER A 160 10.78 -20.50 -4.84
C SER A 160 12.20 -19.98 -4.57
N LEU A 161 12.33 -18.68 -4.28
CA LEU A 161 13.58 -18.03 -3.90
C LEU A 161 13.88 -18.18 -2.41
N LEU A 162 12.97 -18.78 -1.64
CA LEU A 162 13.06 -18.95 -0.20
C LEU A 162 13.02 -20.44 0.16
N PRO A 163 13.81 -20.90 1.14
CA PRO A 163 13.55 -22.21 1.74
C PRO A 163 12.21 -22.17 2.50
N GLU A 164 11.52 -23.31 2.58
CA GLU A 164 10.13 -23.41 3.07
C GLU A 164 9.95 -22.85 4.48
N GLU A 165 10.92 -23.07 5.37
CA GLU A 165 10.91 -22.55 6.74
C GLU A 165 10.95 -21.01 6.82
N ARG A 166 11.29 -20.33 5.72
CA ARG A 166 11.31 -18.87 5.60
C ARG A 166 10.08 -18.30 4.91
N TRP A 167 9.11 -19.11 4.46
CA TRP A 167 7.88 -18.60 3.86
C TRP A 167 7.07 -17.72 4.83
N ARG A 168 7.15 -17.99 6.14
CA ARG A 168 6.55 -17.14 7.18
C ARG A 168 7.15 -15.74 7.29
N ASP A 169 8.35 -15.54 6.73
CA ASP A 169 9.01 -14.24 6.68
C ASP A 169 8.63 -13.43 5.45
N ALA A 170 8.00 -14.06 4.45
CA ALA A 170 7.58 -13.43 3.23
C ALA A 170 6.26 -12.71 3.42
N LYS A 171 6.17 -11.45 2.95
CA LYS A 171 4.95 -10.65 2.97
C LYS A 171 4.55 -10.25 1.56
N MET A 172 3.27 -10.44 1.23
CA MET A 172 2.64 -9.94 -0.01
C MET A 172 1.63 -8.84 0.31
N THR A 173 1.48 -7.87 -0.60
CA THR A 173 0.49 -6.80 -0.49
C THR A 173 -0.63 -7.01 -1.50
N VAL A 174 -1.88 -6.73 -1.10
CA VAL A 174 -3.08 -6.78 -1.95
C VAL A 174 -3.81 -5.43 -1.90
N PRO A 175 -4.52 -5.03 -2.96
CA PRO A 175 -5.25 -3.77 -2.98
C PRO A 175 -6.50 -3.82 -2.09
N PRO A 176 -7.12 -2.66 -1.82
CA PRO A 176 -8.38 -2.62 -1.11
C PRO A 176 -9.52 -3.00 -2.06
N PRO A 177 -10.64 -3.56 -1.56
CA PRO A 177 -11.76 -3.94 -2.42
C PRO A 177 -12.27 -2.77 -3.28
N GLY A 178 -12.41 -1.58 -2.68
CA GLY A 178 -13.10 -0.43 -3.27
C GLY A 178 -12.20 0.68 -3.78
N TRP A 179 -10.98 0.39 -4.29
CA TRP A 179 -10.01 1.43 -4.69
C TRP A 179 -10.63 2.53 -5.57
N TRP A 180 -11.32 2.16 -6.65
CA TRP A 180 -11.89 3.10 -7.63
C TRP A 180 -13.23 3.73 -7.19
N HIS A 181 -13.97 3.06 -6.30
CA HIS A 181 -15.36 3.39 -5.99
C HIS A 181 -15.57 4.84 -5.53
N ILE A 182 -14.82 5.30 -4.52
CA ILE A 182 -14.98 6.65 -3.97
C ILE A 182 -14.41 7.75 -4.88
N GLN A 183 -13.51 7.41 -5.81
CA GLN A 183 -12.79 8.38 -6.64
C GLN A 183 -13.62 8.86 -7.84
N LEU A 184 -14.58 8.05 -8.28
CA LEU A 184 -15.45 8.29 -9.42
C LEU A 184 -16.72 9.02 -8.99
N LYS A 185 -17.28 9.83 -9.90
CA LYS A 185 -18.61 10.44 -9.70
C LYS A 185 -19.71 9.37 -9.78
N GLU A 186 -19.59 8.49 -10.76
CA GLU A 186 -20.49 7.35 -10.99
C GLU A 186 -19.63 6.08 -11.05
N PRO A 187 -19.50 5.34 -9.94
CA PRO A 187 -18.61 4.18 -9.87
C PRO A 187 -19.13 2.95 -10.62
N PHE A 188 -20.43 2.89 -10.92
CA PHE A 188 -21.06 1.80 -11.68
C PHE A 188 -22.39 2.27 -12.28
N ASP A 189 -22.86 1.53 -13.29
CA ASP A 189 -24.19 1.67 -13.86
C ASP A 189 -25.24 1.08 -12.87
N PRO A 190 -26.27 1.84 -12.46
CA PRO A 190 -27.33 1.35 -11.57
C PRO A 190 -28.09 0.11 -12.07
N ASP A 191 -28.05 -0.19 -13.37
CA ASP A 191 -28.63 -1.44 -13.91
C ASP A 191 -27.79 -2.69 -13.56
N LEU A 192 -26.51 -2.51 -13.18
CA LEU A 192 -25.60 -3.59 -12.81
C LEU A 192 -25.70 -3.97 -11.33
N PHE A 193 -25.74 -2.97 -10.44
CA PHE A 193 -25.78 -3.16 -8.99
C PHE A 193 -26.83 -2.25 -8.36
N GLU A 194 -27.56 -2.78 -7.38
CA GLU A 194 -28.63 -2.04 -6.69
C GLU A 194 -28.09 -0.86 -5.87
N ASN A 195 -26.89 -1.02 -5.28
CA ASN A 195 -26.25 -0.03 -4.43
C ASN A 195 -24.75 -0.33 -4.27
N ASP A 196 -24.03 0.63 -3.69
CA ASP A 196 -22.58 0.55 -3.42
C ASP A 196 -22.20 -0.69 -2.60
N GLU A 197 -23.06 -1.08 -1.65
CA GLU A 197 -22.80 -2.25 -0.80
C GLU A 197 -22.78 -3.55 -1.61
N ALA A 198 -23.70 -3.70 -2.58
CA ALA A 198 -23.72 -4.89 -3.44
C ALA A 198 -22.44 -5.03 -4.29
N LEU A 199 -21.93 -3.93 -4.85
CA LEU A 199 -20.66 -3.94 -5.58
C LEU A 199 -19.47 -4.25 -4.65
N LEU A 200 -19.40 -3.58 -3.49
CA LEU A 200 -18.31 -3.78 -2.54
C LEU A 200 -18.30 -5.18 -1.95
N GLN A 201 -19.45 -5.83 -1.78
CA GLN A 201 -19.53 -7.23 -1.36
C GLN A 201 -18.82 -8.17 -2.36
N ASP A 202 -19.03 -7.96 -3.67
CA ASP A 202 -18.37 -8.75 -4.71
C ASP A 202 -16.86 -8.51 -4.77
N LEU A 203 -16.44 -7.24 -4.71
CA LEU A 203 -15.02 -6.88 -4.69
C LEU A 203 -14.32 -7.41 -3.43
N SER A 204 -15.00 -7.38 -2.27
CA SER A 204 -14.48 -7.94 -1.02
C SER A 204 -14.34 -9.45 -1.09
N ALA A 205 -15.31 -10.15 -1.69
CA ALA A 205 -15.23 -11.58 -1.92
C ALA A 205 -14.07 -11.96 -2.86
N ALA A 206 -13.78 -11.14 -3.87
CA ALA A 206 -12.64 -11.31 -4.76
C ALA A 206 -11.30 -11.15 -4.01
N VAL A 207 -11.14 -10.09 -3.20
CA VAL A 207 -9.95 -9.91 -2.34
C VAL A 207 -9.79 -11.08 -1.38
N ARG A 208 -10.87 -11.53 -0.72
CA ARG A 208 -10.83 -12.69 0.18
C ARG A 208 -10.37 -13.95 -0.54
N LYS A 209 -10.88 -14.21 -1.75
CA LYS A 209 -10.49 -15.37 -2.57
C LYS A 209 -9.01 -15.31 -2.97
N GLU A 210 -8.48 -14.13 -3.30
CA GLU A 210 -7.05 -13.93 -3.57
C GLU A 210 -6.21 -14.28 -2.34
N ILE A 211 -6.55 -13.72 -1.18
CA ILE A 211 -5.85 -13.97 0.09
C ILE A 211 -5.85 -15.46 0.44
N LEU A 212 -7.01 -16.12 0.35
CA LEU A 212 -7.13 -17.56 0.61
C LEU A 212 -6.30 -18.39 -0.37
N THR A 213 -6.30 -18.04 -1.66
CA THR A 213 -5.49 -18.74 -2.67
C THR A 213 -4.00 -18.67 -2.33
N LEU A 214 -3.50 -17.50 -1.94
CA LEU A 214 -2.11 -17.33 -1.53
C LEU A 214 -1.79 -18.12 -0.24
N TYR A 215 -2.71 -18.11 0.73
CA TYR A 215 -2.58 -18.87 1.98
C TYR A 215 -2.50 -20.39 1.75
N GLU A 216 -3.37 -20.93 0.89
CA GLU A 216 -3.39 -22.35 0.51
C GLU A 216 -2.06 -22.79 -0.13
N HIS A 217 -1.32 -21.83 -0.70
CA HIS A 217 0.02 -22.03 -1.25
C HIS A 217 1.14 -21.62 -0.28
N GLY A 218 0.85 -21.54 1.02
CA GLY A 218 1.85 -21.41 2.08
C GLY A 218 2.15 -19.98 2.55
N LEU A 219 1.51 -18.95 1.99
CA LEU A 219 1.69 -17.59 2.48
C LEU A 219 1.10 -17.44 3.89
N ARG A 220 1.76 -16.69 4.77
CA ARG A 220 1.32 -16.45 6.16
C ARG A 220 1.22 -14.98 6.57
N MET A 221 1.63 -14.07 5.68
CA MET A 221 1.61 -12.63 5.91
C MET A 221 1.03 -11.91 4.69
N VAL A 222 -0.10 -11.24 4.86
CA VAL A 222 -0.70 -10.37 3.84
C VAL A 222 -0.94 -8.98 4.42
N GLN A 223 -0.71 -7.95 3.62
CA GLN A 223 -1.08 -6.58 3.93
C GLN A 223 -2.07 -6.07 2.89
N VAL A 224 -3.19 -5.51 3.34
CA VAL A 224 -4.13 -4.79 2.47
C VAL A 224 -3.73 -3.32 2.46
N ASP A 225 -3.43 -2.77 1.30
CA ASP A 225 -3.03 -1.36 1.17
C ASP A 225 -4.25 -0.51 0.83
N ASP A 226 -4.80 0.27 1.77
CA ASP A 226 -5.91 1.19 1.47
C ASP A 226 -5.58 2.67 1.79
N PRO A 227 -5.12 3.43 0.78
CA PRO A 227 -4.97 4.87 0.93
C PRO A 227 -6.32 5.61 1.11
N ASN A 228 -7.45 5.04 0.67
CA ASN A 228 -8.75 5.73 0.73
C ASN A 228 -9.18 6.04 2.16
N LEU A 229 -8.86 5.17 3.12
CA LEU A 229 -9.20 5.40 4.52
C LEU A 229 -8.51 6.65 5.09
N SER A 230 -7.32 7.01 4.60
CA SER A 230 -6.62 8.23 5.04
C SER A 230 -7.35 9.51 4.61
N PHE A 231 -8.16 9.45 3.55
CA PHE A 231 -8.85 10.62 2.99
C PHE A 231 -10.01 11.07 3.86
N PHE A 232 -10.53 10.21 4.73
CA PHE A 232 -11.49 10.61 5.77
C PHE A 232 -10.86 11.51 6.85
N CYS A 233 -9.55 11.76 6.78
CA CYS A 233 -8.83 12.73 7.61
C CYS A 233 -8.47 14.02 6.86
N ASP A 234 -8.69 14.09 5.54
CA ASP A 234 -8.34 15.25 4.71
C ASP A 234 -9.43 16.32 4.78
N GLU A 235 -9.11 17.48 5.36
CA GLU A 235 -10.12 18.52 5.63
C GLU A 235 -10.70 19.17 4.36
N GLU A 236 -9.94 19.24 3.26
CA GLU A 236 -10.47 19.75 2.00
C GLU A 236 -11.53 18.80 1.43
N TRP A 237 -11.25 17.49 1.42
CA TRP A 237 -12.21 16.48 1.01
C TRP A 237 -13.45 16.44 1.90
N ILE A 238 -13.26 16.54 3.21
CA ILE A 238 -14.36 16.60 4.17
C ILE A 238 -15.28 17.80 3.89
N GLN A 239 -14.71 18.98 3.67
CA GLN A 239 -15.50 20.18 3.35
C GLN A 239 -16.23 20.04 2.02
N ALA A 240 -15.63 19.40 1.02
CA ALA A 240 -16.30 19.10 -0.24
C ALA A 240 -17.51 18.17 -0.03
N CYS A 241 -17.32 17.07 0.70
CA CYS A 241 -18.41 16.16 1.08
C CYS A 241 -19.55 16.85 1.82
N GLN A 242 -19.23 17.72 2.79
CA GLN A 242 -20.23 18.48 3.54
C GLN A 242 -21.06 19.41 2.64
N LYS A 243 -20.44 20.06 1.66
CA LYS A 243 -21.14 20.91 0.68
C LYS A 243 -22.05 20.11 -0.23
N GLU A 244 -21.63 18.90 -0.60
CA GLU A 244 -22.39 17.98 -1.45
C GLU A 244 -23.45 17.17 -0.67
N GLY A 245 -23.51 17.31 0.66
CA GLY A 245 -24.45 16.57 1.51
C GLY A 245 -24.11 15.08 1.67
N VAL A 246 -22.85 14.69 1.44
CA VAL A 246 -22.37 13.33 1.61
C VAL A 246 -22.28 12.99 3.10
N ASP A 247 -22.94 11.90 3.50
CA ASP A 247 -22.79 11.32 4.84
C ASP A 247 -21.47 10.55 4.94
N LEU A 248 -20.43 11.26 5.40
CA LEU A 248 -19.08 10.70 5.59
C LEU A 248 -19.04 9.57 6.62
N GLU A 249 -19.92 9.61 7.62
CA GLU A 249 -19.97 8.59 8.66
C GLU A 249 -20.50 7.28 8.06
N ARG A 250 -21.63 7.37 7.36
CA ARG A 250 -22.20 6.21 6.66
C ARG A 250 -21.25 5.67 5.58
N LEU A 251 -20.55 6.55 4.88
CA LEU A 251 -19.54 6.15 3.90
C LEU A 251 -18.36 5.43 4.56
N LEU A 252 -17.87 5.89 5.72
CA LEU A 252 -16.82 5.19 6.46
C LEU A 252 -17.28 3.81 6.93
N GLU A 253 -18.51 3.69 7.45
CA GLU A 253 -19.10 2.40 7.85
C GLU A 253 -19.15 1.40 6.69
N LEU A 254 -19.53 1.87 5.49
CA LEU A 254 -19.55 1.05 4.28
C LEU A 254 -18.15 0.49 3.94
N TYR A 255 -17.12 1.33 4.05
CA TYR A 255 -15.73 0.94 3.79
C TYR A 255 -15.19 -0.01 4.87
N ILE A 256 -15.48 0.23 6.15
CA ILE A 256 -15.14 -0.68 7.25
C ILE A 256 -15.80 -2.05 7.01
N LYS A 257 -17.08 -2.07 6.63
CA LYS A 257 -17.79 -3.31 6.32
C LYS A 257 -17.14 -4.06 5.15
N SER A 258 -16.83 -3.36 4.06
CA SER A 258 -16.14 -3.91 2.89
C SER A 258 -14.81 -4.58 3.28
N HIS A 259 -14.00 -3.89 4.10
CA HIS A 259 -12.77 -4.46 4.63
C HIS A 259 -13.00 -5.71 5.49
N ASN A 260 -13.95 -5.66 6.42
CA ASN A 260 -14.28 -6.81 7.27
C ASN A 260 -14.77 -8.00 6.44
N ASP A 261 -15.54 -7.76 5.40
CA ASP A 261 -15.98 -8.79 4.46
C ASP A 261 -14.78 -9.38 3.70
N ALA A 262 -13.80 -8.56 3.30
CA ALA A 262 -12.61 -9.00 2.58
C ALA A 262 -11.67 -9.90 3.41
N ILE A 263 -11.71 -9.79 4.74
CA ILE A 263 -10.85 -10.58 5.65
C ILE A 263 -11.62 -11.56 6.53
N ARG A 264 -12.92 -11.74 6.28
CA ARG A 264 -13.77 -12.67 7.03
C ARG A 264 -13.34 -14.12 6.82
N ASP A 265 -13.51 -14.95 7.84
CA ASP A 265 -13.32 -16.41 7.79
C ASP A 265 -11.92 -16.85 7.29
N LEU A 266 -10.92 -15.97 7.44
CA LEU A 266 -9.54 -16.29 7.12
C LEU A 266 -8.92 -17.20 8.21
N PRO A 267 -7.95 -18.06 7.84
CA PRO A 267 -7.30 -18.97 8.77
C PRO A 267 -6.59 -18.26 9.92
N ALA A 268 -6.65 -18.83 11.13
CA ALA A 268 -6.15 -18.17 12.34
C ALA A 268 -4.62 -17.98 12.39
N ASP A 269 -3.86 -18.76 11.62
CA ASP A 269 -2.40 -18.63 11.47
C ASP A 269 -1.98 -17.70 10.32
N LEU A 270 -2.93 -17.11 9.59
CA LEU A 270 -2.66 -16.04 8.62
C LEU A 270 -2.69 -14.68 9.31
N HIS A 271 -1.58 -13.96 9.25
CA HIS A 271 -1.55 -12.57 9.70
C HIS A 271 -1.97 -11.66 8.56
N VAL A 272 -3.03 -10.88 8.79
CA VAL A 272 -3.49 -9.85 7.86
C VAL A 272 -3.40 -8.48 8.51
N GLY A 273 -2.64 -7.59 7.90
CA GLY A 273 -2.57 -6.19 8.28
C GLY A 273 -3.24 -5.26 7.27
N ILE A 274 -3.46 -4.01 7.68
CA ILE A 274 -3.89 -2.94 6.78
C ILE A 274 -2.90 -1.79 6.83
N HIS A 275 -2.44 -1.33 5.65
CA HIS A 275 -1.66 -0.12 5.52
C HIS A 275 -2.54 1.03 5.05
N ILE A 276 -2.55 2.11 5.83
CA ILE A 276 -3.36 3.30 5.55
C ILE A 276 -2.43 4.43 5.14
N CYS A 277 -2.11 4.42 3.85
CA CYS A 277 -1.14 5.33 3.23
C CYS A 277 -1.72 6.73 3.02
N ARG A 278 -0.92 7.79 3.19
CA ARG A 278 -1.26 9.18 2.76
C ARG A 278 -0.65 9.54 1.41
N GLY A 279 -0.23 8.54 0.64
CA GLY A 279 0.36 8.66 -0.69
C GLY A 279 1.85 9.04 -0.68
N ASN A 280 2.55 8.54 -1.70
CA ASN A 280 3.93 8.85 -1.99
C ASN A 280 4.09 9.16 -3.49
N PHE A 281 3.50 10.28 -3.93
CA PHE A 281 3.61 10.74 -5.32
C PHE A 281 5.04 11.21 -5.64
N PRO A 282 5.43 11.23 -6.94
CA PRO A 282 6.74 11.71 -7.37
C PRO A 282 7.17 13.01 -6.67
N ASN A 283 8.45 13.09 -6.32
CA ASN A 283 9.04 14.20 -5.57
C ASN A 283 8.55 14.35 -4.12
N GLY A 284 8.03 13.28 -3.51
CA GLY A 284 7.62 13.26 -2.10
C GLY A 284 6.30 13.97 -1.80
N VAL A 285 5.47 14.19 -2.83
CA VAL A 285 4.15 14.81 -2.66
C VAL A 285 3.23 13.80 -1.96
N GLY A 286 2.61 14.21 -0.85
CA GLY A 286 1.54 13.39 -0.23
C GLY A 286 0.17 13.74 -0.77
N LEU A 287 -0.74 12.77 -0.71
CA LEU A 287 -2.13 12.87 -1.13
C LEU A 287 -3.04 13.42 -0.05
N ALA A 288 -2.75 13.11 1.21
CA ALA A 288 -3.59 13.48 2.34
C ALA A 288 -2.77 14.11 3.46
N SER A 289 -3.43 14.94 4.26
CA SER A 289 -2.90 15.47 5.52
C SER A 289 -3.96 15.37 6.60
N GLY A 290 -3.54 15.43 7.88
CA GLY A 290 -4.45 15.36 9.01
C GLY A 290 -4.25 14.12 9.89
N SER A 291 -4.58 14.31 11.18
CA SER A 291 -4.49 13.28 12.20
C SER A 291 -5.52 12.17 11.97
N TYR A 292 -5.15 10.92 12.24
CA TYR A 292 -6.08 9.79 12.22
C TYR A 292 -7.19 9.90 13.29
N GLU A 293 -7.10 10.85 14.24
CA GLU A 293 -7.99 10.99 15.40
C GLU A 293 -9.47 10.87 15.02
N ARG A 294 -9.86 11.45 13.87
CA ARG A 294 -11.23 11.48 13.37
C ARG A 294 -11.80 10.09 13.11
N ILE A 295 -10.99 9.17 12.59
CA ILE A 295 -11.42 7.81 12.24
C ILE A 295 -10.91 6.75 13.19
N ALA A 296 -9.90 7.05 14.01
CA ALA A 296 -9.15 6.06 14.77
C ALA A 296 -10.01 5.22 15.72
N ARG A 297 -11.00 5.83 16.39
CA ARG A 297 -11.90 5.06 17.26
C ARG A 297 -12.63 3.97 16.46
N LYS A 298 -13.29 4.34 15.36
CA LYS A 298 -14.02 3.37 14.53
C LYS A 298 -13.08 2.41 13.83
N LEU A 299 -12.03 2.91 13.20
CA LEU A 299 -11.03 2.11 12.52
C LEU A 299 -10.46 1.02 13.43
N PHE A 300 -10.02 1.37 14.65
CA PHE A 300 -9.42 0.39 15.55
C PHE A 300 -10.44 -0.54 16.22
N ASN A 301 -11.69 -0.12 16.42
CA ASN A 301 -12.66 -0.91 17.19
C ASN A 301 -13.69 -1.65 16.32
N GLU A 302 -13.92 -1.21 15.08
CA GLU A 302 -14.96 -1.74 14.19
C GLU A 302 -14.37 -2.49 12.99
N THR A 303 -13.09 -2.31 12.66
CA THR A 303 -12.43 -3.23 11.70
C THR A 303 -11.98 -4.52 12.38
N GLU A 304 -11.95 -5.62 11.65
CA GLU A 304 -11.45 -6.92 12.13
C GLU A 304 -9.92 -7.07 11.97
N TYR A 305 -9.23 -6.06 11.43
CA TYR A 305 -7.78 -6.06 11.37
C TYR A 305 -7.17 -6.01 12.77
N ARG A 306 -6.09 -6.77 12.94
CA ARG A 306 -5.31 -6.84 14.17
C ARG A 306 -3.97 -6.13 14.07
N LEU A 307 -3.55 -5.75 12.87
CA LEU A 307 -2.27 -5.10 12.59
C LEU A 307 -2.49 -3.90 11.65
N PHE A 308 -2.04 -2.72 12.07
CA PHE A 308 -2.16 -1.49 11.29
C PHE A 308 -0.77 -0.93 10.96
N TYR A 309 -0.55 -0.53 9.72
CA TYR A 309 0.66 0.19 9.28
C TYR A 309 0.30 1.66 9.06
N LEU A 310 0.74 2.53 9.97
CA LEU A 310 0.32 3.92 10.02
C LEU A 310 1.50 4.88 9.87
N GLU A 311 1.34 5.93 9.06
CA GLU A 311 2.38 6.93 8.81
C GLU A 311 2.46 7.95 9.96
N PHE A 312 3.67 8.15 10.50
CA PHE A 312 4.00 9.13 11.53
C PHE A 312 5.40 9.75 11.31
N ASP A 313 5.84 9.93 10.06
CA ASP A 313 7.18 10.44 9.74
C ASP A 313 7.33 11.96 9.86
N SER A 314 6.22 12.70 9.83
CA SER A 314 6.22 14.16 9.72
C SER A 314 5.08 14.78 10.53
N PRO A 315 5.20 16.05 10.96
CA PRO A 315 4.11 16.75 11.63
C PRO A 315 2.80 16.77 10.82
N ARG A 316 2.91 16.72 9.48
CA ARG A 316 1.77 16.66 8.56
C ARG A 316 0.95 15.36 8.71
N ALA A 317 1.61 14.26 9.08
CA ALA A 317 0.95 12.98 9.32
C ALA A 317 0.16 12.96 10.65
N GLY A 318 0.33 13.99 11.49
CA GLY A 318 -0.28 14.11 12.81
C GLY A 318 0.65 13.66 13.93
N ASP A 319 0.06 13.44 15.10
CA ASP A 319 0.73 12.94 16.30
C ASP A 319 0.21 11.55 16.69
N PHE A 320 0.71 11.01 17.81
CA PHE A 320 0.33 9.68 18.28
C PHE A 320 -0.99 9.64 19.06
N THR A 321 -1.67 10.78 19.29
CA THR A 321 -2.95 10.86 20.04
C THR A 321 -3.99 9.82 19.60
N PRO A 322 -4.15 9.51 18.30
CA PRO A 322 -5.15 8.53 17.85
C PRO A 322 -4.95 7.14 18.45
N LEU A 323 -3.71 6.79 18.84
CA LEU A 323 -3.36 5.47 19.38
C LEU A 323 -3.99 5.19 20.75
N LYS A 324 -4.51 6.21 21.46
CA LYS A 324 -5.24 6.00 22.71
C LYS A 324 -6.50 5.14 22.55
N TYR A 325 -7.02 5.01 21.33
CA TYR A 325 -8.18 4.17 21.01
C TYR A 325 -7.81 2.73 20.63
N LEU A 326 -6.52 2.37 20.62
CA LEU A 326 -6.05 1.05 20.19
C LEU A 326 -6.41 -0.04 21.21
N PRO A 327 -7.21 -1.07 20.85
CA PRO A 327 -7.49 -2.20 21.73
C PRO A 327 -6.22 -2.99 22.08
N GLN A 328 -6.19 -3.61 23.26
CA GLN A 328 -5.02 -4.36 23.75
C GLN A 328 -4.62 -5.52 22.84
N ASP A 329 -5.58 -6.12 22.13
CA ASP A 329 -5.35 -7.28 21.30
C ASP A 329 -4.94 -6.95 19.85
N LYS A 330 -4.79 -5.66 19.54
CA LYS A 330 -4.38 -5.11 18.23
C LYS A 330 -3.02 -4.43 18.30
N ALA A 331 -2.36 -4.31 17.17
CA ALA A 331 -1.01 -3.77 17.07
C ALA A 331 -0.86 -2.76 15.94
N VAL A 332 0.10 -1.85 16.09
CA VAL A 332 0.45 -0.81 15.14
C VAL A 332 1.94 -0.89 14.82
N VAL A 333 2.25 -0.96 13.53
CA VAL A 333 3.57 -0.70 12.99
C VAL A 333 3.68 0.80 12.74
N LEU A 334 4.55 1.46 13.51
CA LEU A 334 4.77 2.89 13.48
C LEU A 334 5.70 3.24 12.31
N GLY A 335 5.13 3.87 11.28
CA GLY A 335 5.85 4.39 10.13
C GLY A 335 6.61 5.68 10.45
N VAL A 336 7.76 5.56 11.11
CA VAL A 336 8.53 6.70 11.68
C VAL A 336 9.73 7.13 10.85
N VAL A 337 10.16 6.32 9.89
CA VAL A 337 11.25 6.64 8.95
C VAL A 337 10.66 7.10 7.61
N THR A 338 11.05 8.27 7.12
CA THR A 338 10.54 8.79 5.86
C THR A 338 11.16 8.08 4.66
N THR A 339 10.31 7.78 3.67
CA THR A 339 10.73 7.33 2.33
C THR A 339 10.66 8.44 1.29
N LYS A 340 10.27 9.66 1.71
CA LYS A 340 10.04 10.83 0.85
C LYS A 340 11.30 11.66 0.60
N SER A 341 12.32 11.52 1.44
CA SER A 341 13.63 12.16 1.27
C SER A 341 14.77 11.22 1.68
N ALA A 342 15.96 11.47 1.16
CA ALA A 342 17.18 10.72 1.46
C ALA A 342 17.85 11.07 2.79
N GLU A 343 17.37 12.10 3.49
CA GLU A 343 17.92 12.50 4.78
C GLU A 343 17.71 11.39 5.81
N MET A 344 18.78 11.05 6.55
CA MET A 344 18.72 10.03 7.59
C MET A 344 18.19 10.63 8.88
N GLU A 345 17.23 9.94 9.48
CA GLU A 345 16.66 10.29 10.76
C GLU A 345 17.65 10.00 11.90
N ASP A 346 17.57 10.79 12.96
CA ASP A 346 18.34 10.54 14.18
C ASP A 346 17.74 9.39 14.99
N LEU A 347 18.58 8.41 15.33
CA LEU A 347 18.16 7.20 16.02
C LEU A 347 17.63 7.46 17.44
N ASP A 348 18.21 8.41 18.17
CA ASP A 348 17.78 8.75 19.53
C ASP A 348 16.44 9.48 19.51
N GLU A 349 16.20 10.34 18.51
CA GLU A 349 14.90 10.95 18.27
C GLU A 349 13.84 9.91 17.91
N LEU A 350 14.16 8.96 17.02
CA LEU A 350 13.24 7.88 16.68
C LEU A 350 12.85 7.05 17.91
N LYS A 351 13.80 6.69 18.78
CA LYS A 351 13.49 5.98 20.05
C LYS A 351 12.53 6.76 20.93
N LYS A 352 12.77 8.06 21.11
CA LYS A 352 11.88 8.93 21.89
C LYS A 352 10.46 8.93 21.32
N ARG A 353 10.32 9.01 19.99
CA ARG A 353 9.01 8.95 19.32
C ARG A 353 8.28 7.63 19.57
N VAL A 354 8.99 6.50 19.51
CA VAL A 354 8.38 5.18 19.79
C VAL A 354 7.93 5.08 21.25
N TYR A 355 8.72 5.61 22.20
CA TYR A 355 8.31 5.66 23.61
C TYR A 355 7.12 6.57 23.86
N GLN A 356 7.01 7.70 23.16
CA GLN A 356 5.83 8.56 23.20
C GLN A 356 4.58 7.83 22.70
N ALA A 357 4.69 7.10 21.59
CA ALA A 357 3.58 6.29 21.08
C ALA A 357 3.15 5.21 22.09
N ALA A 358 4.12 4.55 22.75
CA ALA A 358 3.86 3.56 23.78
C ALA A 358 3.16 4.14 25.02
N ASP A 359 3.54 5.34 25.45
CA ASP A 359 2.84 6.05 26.54
C ASP A 359 1.38 6.31 26.19
N VAL A 360 1.10 6.81 24.98
CA VAL A 360 -0.27 7.11 24.55
C VAL A 360 -1.13 5.84 24.48
N VAL A 361 -0.56 4.73 23.99
CA VAL A 361 -1.26 3.43 23.97
C VAL A 361 -1.55 2.95 25.40
N ALA A 362 -0.55 2.99 26.29
CA ALA A 362 -0.69 2.54 27.67
C ALA A 362 -1.73 3.36 28.43
N GLU A 363 -1.69 4.69 28.30
CA GLU A 363 -2.66 5.61 28.90
C GLU A 363 -4.07 5.34 28.38
N GLY A 364 -4.23 5.21 27.05
CA GLY A 364 -5.52 4.95 26.43
C GLY A 364 -6.16 3.61 26.82
N GLN A 365 -5.33 2.57 27.02
CA GLN A 365 -5.78 1.24 27.45
C GLN A 365 -6.06 1.16 28.96
N GLY A 366 -5.49 2.06 29.75
CA GLY A 366 -5.76 2.22 31.18
C GLY A 366 -5.40 0.98 32.02
N ASN A 367 -6.06 0.85 33.18
CA ASN A 367 -5.94 -0.30 34.09
C ASN A 367 -4.51 -0.65 34.54
N GLY A 368 -3.66 0.38 34.71
CA GLY A 368 -2.27 0.20 35.17
C GLY A 368 -1.32 -0.35 34.11
N ARG A 369 -1.74 -0.36 32.84
CA ARG A 369 -0.88 -0.74 31.72
C ARG A 369 0.32 0.20 31.62
N THR A 370 1.49 -0.38 31.43
CA THR A 370 2.76 0.34 31.39
C THR A 370 3.20 0.62 29.95
N ARG A 371 4.18 1.52 29.78
CA ARG A 371 4.85 1.74 28.49
C ARG A 371 5.44 0.42 27.98
N GLU A 372 6.05 -0.35 28.86
CA GLU A 372 6.70 -1.62 28.55
C GLU A 372 5.69 -2.66 28.04
N ASP A 373 4.50 -2.74 28.64
CA ASP A 373 3.41 -3.60 28.14
C ASP A 373 2.96 -3.19 26.73
N ALA A 374 2.79 -1.89 26.48
CA ALA A 374 2.41 -1.38 25.16
C ALA A 374 3.51 -1.64 24.10
N LEU A 375 4.78 -1.43 24.45
CA LEU A 375 5.90 -1.80 23.59
C LEU A 375 5.90 -3.30 23.29
N GLN A 376 5.65 -4.14 24.29
CA GLN A 376 5.64 -5.58 24.11
C GLN A 376 4.46 -6.06 23.26
N ASP A 377 3.25 -5.58 23.49
CA ASP A 377 2.07 -6.22 22.89
C ASP A 377 1.56 -5.51 21.64
N ASN A 378 1.84 -4.22 21.48
CA ASN A 378 1.11 -3.37 20.56
C ASN A 378 1.98 -2.71 19.48
N LEU A 379 3.31 -2.60 19.64
CA LEU A 379 4.11 -1.71 18.78
C LEU A 379 5.26 -2.40 18.02
N ALA A 380 5.45 -1.95 16.77
CA ALA A 380 6.60 -2.21 15.92
C ALA A 380 6.96 -0.93 15.15
N VAL A 381 8.03 -0.96 14.36
CA VAL A 381 8.50 0.19 13.56
C VAL A 381 8.73 -0.19 12.11
N SER A 382 8.49 0.75 11.21
CA SER A 382 8.78 0.63 9.78
C SER A 382 9.14 1.99 9.18
N PRO A 383 9.56 2.04 7.91
CA PRO A 383 9.36 3.23 7.09
C PRO A 383 7.86 3.57 7.01
N GLN A 384 7.55 4.83 6.73
CA GLN A 384 6.18 5.34 6.66
C GLN A 384 5.34 4.70 5.56
N CYS A 385 5.93 4.51 4.39
CA CYS A 385 5.32 3.88 3.22
C CYS A 385 6.38 3.02 2.54
N GLY A 386 6.04 2.38 1.41
CA GLY A 386 7.03 1.82 0.51
C GLY A 386 7.92 2.89 -0.14
N PHE A 387 9.02 2.46 -0.74
CA PHE A 387 9.98 3.34 -1.42
C PHE A 387 9.61 3.63 -2.88
N ALA A 388 8.66 2.91 -3.48
CA ALA A 388 8.26 3.08 -4.88
C ALA A 388 6.76 2.78 -5.12
N SER A 389 5.89 3.52 -4.43
CA SER A 389 4.43 3.33 -4.43
C SER A 389 3.73 3.70 -5.75
N ASP A 390 4.40 4.41 -6.66
CA ASP A 390 3.91 4.78 -7.99
C ASP A 390 5.00 4.54 -9.07
N HIS A 391 4.64 4.73 -10.34
CA HIS A 391 5.44 4.53 -11.54
C HIS A 391 6.72 5.39 -11.62
N SER A 392 6.82 6.45 -10.82
CA SER A 392 7.93 7.41 -10.81
C SER A 392 8.92 7.17 -9.66
N GLU A 393 10.18 7.51 -9.92
CA GLU A 393 11.31 7.42 -8.98
C GLU A 393 10.98 7.98 -7.59
N GLY A 394 11.50 7.32 -6.54
CA GLY A 394 11.05 7.47 -5.15
C GLY A 394 11.31 8.83 -4.49
N GLY A 395 11.57 8.83 -3.19
CA GLY A 395 11.80 10.06 -2.44
C GLY A 395 12.91 10.95 -3.03
N VAL A 396 12.85 12.25 -2.73
CA VAL A 396 13.82 13.24 -3.22
C VAL A 396 15.24 12.83 -2.80
N GLY A 397 16.09 12.59 -3.81
CA GLY A 397 17.48 12.15 -3.63
C GLY A 397 17.65 10.70 -3.19
N MET A 398 16.57 9.90 -3.11
CA MET A 398 16.63 8.53 -2.64
C MET A 398 17.35 7.63 -3.66
N THR A 399 18.39 6.93 -3.19
CA THR A 399 19.11 5.92 -3.97
C THR A 399 18.83 4.53 -3.40
N GLN A 400 19.16 3.46 -4.14
CA GLN A 400 19.04 2.09 -3.63
C GLN A 400 19.87 1.88 -2.36
N GLU A 401 21.10 2.39 -2.31
CA GLU A 401 21.91 2.27 -1.09
C GLU A 401 21.27 3.00 0.08
N ARG A 402 20.74 4.22 -0.14
CA ARG A 402 20.05 4.98 0.91
C ARG A 402 18.79 4.26 1.41
N MET A 403 18.05 3.61 0.52
CA MET A 403 16.93 2.76 0.91
C MET A 403 17.37 1.64 1.85
N TRP A 404 18.48 0.95 1.54
CA TRP A 404 19.02 -0.09 2.42
C TRP A 404 19.50 0.46 3.76
N GLU A 405 20.21 1.59 3.77
CA GLU A 405 20.62 2.28 5.00
C GLU A 405 19.42 2.65 5.89
N LYS A 406 18.29 3.08 5.29
CA LYS A 406 17.05 3.36 6.02
C LYS A 406 16.39 2.11 6.57
N LEU A 407 16.36 1.01 5.82
CA LEU A 407 15.87 -0.28 6.32
C LEU A 407 16.75 -0.83 7.45
N GLU A 408 18.07 -0.63 7.36
CA GLU A 408 19.01 -0.95 8.43
C GLU A 408 18.84 -0.06 9.67
N LEU A 409 18.49 1.22 9.49
CA LEU A 409 18.13 2.12 10.58
C LEU A 409 16.88 1.61 11.33
N VAL A 410 15.84 1.19 10.61
CA VAL A 410 14.62 0.60 11.20
C VAL A 410 14.97 -0.68 11.97
N LYS A 411 15.82 -1.55 11.39
CA LYS A 411 16.32 -2.76 12.06
C LYS A 411 17.09 -2.41 13.34
N LYS A 412 17.97 -1.42 13.30
CA LYS A 412 18.76 -0.97 14.46
C LYS A 412 17.86 -0.38 15.55
N LEU A 413 16.91 0.47 15.18
CA LEU A 413 15.90 1.03 16.09
C LEU A 413 15.13 -0.07 16.81
N ALA A 414 14.62 -1.06 16.07
CA ALA A 414 13.92 -2.19 16.66
C ALA A 414 14.82 -3.02 17.59
N GLY A 415 16.10 -3.19 17.24
CA GLY A 415 17.08 -3.90 18.07
C GLY A 415 17.39 -3.19 19.41
N GLU A 416 17.36 -1.86 19.44
CA GLU A 416 17.58 -1.08 20.67
C GLU A 416 16.34 -1.05 21.58
N ILE A 417 15.13 -1.10 21.02
CA ILE A 417 13.87 -1.08 21.79
C ILE A 417 13.44 -2.49 22.22
N TRP A 418 13.63 -3.49 21.34
CA TRP A 418 13.25 -4.89 21.60
C TRP A 418 14.46 -5.82 21.41
N PRO A 419 15.42 -5.87 22.35
CA PRO A 419 16.61 -6.71 22.22
C PRO A 419 16.27 -8.19 21.94
N GLY A 420 16.82 -8.75 20.86
CA GLY A 420 16.64 -10.17 20.49
C GLY A 420 15.29 -10.53 19.86
N TRP A 421 14.50 -9.54 19.42
CA TRP A 421 13.19 -9.78 18.80
C TRP A 421 13.26 -10.67 17.54
N ASP A 422 14.37 -10.64 16.82
CA ASP A 422 14.62 -11.36 15.56
C ASP A 422 15.05 -12.83 15.79
N LYS A 423 15.72 -13.11 16.92
CA LYS A 423 16.22 -14.46 17.27
C LYS A 423 15.16 -15.37 17.89
N ASN A 424 14.14 -14.78 18.51
CA ASN A 424 13.11 -15.51 19.25
C ASN A 424 11.82 -15.74 18.44
N ARG A 425 11.86 -15.56 17.11
CA ARG A 425 10.70 -15.73 16.23
C ARG A 425 10.38 -17.22 16.09
N LYS A 426 9.41 -17.68 16.90
CA LYS A 426 8.91 -19.06 16.90
C LYS A 426 8.20 -19.42 15.62
#